data_AF-A0A1E1LMC5-F1
#
_entry.id   AF-A0A1E1LMC5-F1
#
_cell.length_a   1.000
_cell.length_b   1.000
_cell.length_c   1.000
_cell.angle_alpha   90.00
_cell.angle_beta   90.00
_cell.angle_gamma   90.00
#
_symmetry.space_group_name_H-M   'P 1'
#
loop_
_entity.id
_entity.type
_entity.pdbx_description
1 polymer ?
#
loop_
_entity_poly.entity_id
_entity_poly.type
_entity_poly.pdbx_seq_one_letter_code
_entity_poly.pdbx_strand_id
1 'polypeptide(L)'
;MPPTTIPTPHGPLSIYFGEAKDEQILSCHGLAGVAFGQPLSSADYIKREDFMMRLASKQGEQRWWRIWCAFLGEYPGQVLASCKTTRRDMLMKEPSTGKVYDHLEHCISSVVVESAHRGLGIGAYLLAGIKYWLDTEGEVALSMLYSSKEDFYLRYGWTPVYTPELFLHIQKSFSETNWGHLKLPPISILHAKDVRPLCERDITALRSEISHVRIKEGEIVMTLLPTAELIGWLHGRAEFFGLNLFDKIPFNKEAICEEDSWVFWHHDFRKRCLYIQRMRSDEQERELKIRCLAALRWGLNSVDGEEERDYFYSSWHRPWNRTFGFAPERAFCMELIADTMRDISLYISRRIEDLPIDGEEEQIELANKIKAKCNACFLWVRLIMDELEGEEREIPVAKTILSWTVLAAQPLTVLELSVAIEQDLKIKLSSHQGAIEGLCGQLVSIDASKDLVQIVHATAREFLLSDEAGEFKVSNTKGNEDMALACIKILSKSAAMIPPRRHLLENKRSLPPSSALLEYATVYFSDHVFAASTSDNQILQELCLFLKKSALKWIETIVATHGLHILIKAAKNLKGYLDRRAKHESPINPLARAVDGWVTDLSRVSSKFGRALTSLPQSTFFLIPPLCPTHSTI
;
A
#
# COMPACT_ATOMS: atom_id res chain seq x y z
N MET A 1 -28.34 -4.35 23.34
CA MET A 1 -27.15 -4.70 24.15
C MET A 1 -27.10 -3.80 25.38
N PRO A 2 -26.82 -4.32 26.59
CA PRO A 2 -26.75 -3.50 27.80
C PRO A 2 -25.54 -2.55 27.77
N PRO A 3 -25.62 -1.38 28.41
CA PRO A 3 -24.46 -0.51 28.64
C PRO A 3 -23.37 -1.25 29.41
N THR A 4 -22.11 -0.88 29.20
CA THR A 4 -20.97 -1.46 29.91
C THR A 4 -20.07 -0.38 30.49
N THR A 5 -19.33 -0.72 31.54
CA THR A 5 -18.36 0.19 32.16
C THR A 5 -16.96 -0.32 31.91
N ILE A 6 -16.13 0.49 31.26
CA ILE A 6 -14.75 0.13 30.94
C ILE A 6 -13.80 0.92 31.85
N PRO A 7 -12.91 0.24 32.61
CA PRO A 7 -11.91 0.91 33.41
C PRO A 7 -10.87 1.59 32.51
N THR A 8 -10.56 2.85 32.79
CA THR A 8 -9.49 3.59 32.09
C THR A 8 -8.54 4.25 33.08
N PRO A 9 -7.33 4.65 32.67
CA PRO A 9 -6.40 5.38 33.53
C PRO A 9 -6.96 6.68 34.13
N HIS A 10 -7.99 7.26 33.50
CA HIS A 10 -8.63 8.51 33.91
C HIS A 10 -9.98 8.32 34.63
N GLY A 11 -10.34 7.07 34.95
CA GLY A 11 -11.60 6.71 35.59
C GLY A 11 -12.46 5.77 34.73
N PRO A 12 -13.49 5.14 35.31
CA PRO A 12 -14.39 4.26 34.56
C PRO A 12 -15.24 5.05 33.55
N LEU A 13 -15.31 4.58 32.31
CA LEU A 13 -16.19 5.13 31.28
C LEU A 13 -17.43 4.27 31.12
N SER A 14 -18.62 4.89 31.20
CA SER A 14 -19.89 4.22 30.90
C SER A 14 -20.19 4.34 29.41
N ILE A 15 -20.15 3.21 28.70
CA ILE A 15 -20.20 3.15 27.24
C ILE A 15 -21.48 2.45 26.79
N TYR A 16 -22.07 3.00 25.73
CA TYR A 16 -23.32 2.55 25.13
C TYR A 16 -23.06 2.19 23.67
N PHE A 17 -23.78 1.20 23.16
CA PHE A 17 -23.78 0.80 21.75
C PHE A 17 -25.11 1.13 21.10
N GLY A 18 -25.07 1.63 19.86
CA GLY A 18 -26.28 1.84 19.06
C GLY A 18 -25.99 2.26 17.63
N GLU A 19 -27.04 2.33 16.82
CA GLU A 19 -26.99 3.00 15.52
C GLU A 19 -26.79 4.51 15.75
N ALA A 20 -25.88 5.11 14.99
CA ALA A 20 -25.50 6.51 15.15
C ALA A 20 -26.68 7.44 14.83
N LYS A 21 -26.97 8.35 15.75
CA LYS A 21 -27.92 9.45 15.58
C LYS A 21 -27.28 10.62 14.87
N ASP A 22 -28.09 11.59 14.43
CA ASP A 22 -27.62 12.78 13.70
C ASP A 22 -26.48 13.52 14.42
N GLU A 23 -26.54 13.66 15.74
CA GLU A 23 -25.50 14.29 16.56
C GLU A 23 -24.18 13.51 16.60
N GLN A 24 -24.20 12.21 16.29
CA GLN A 24 -23.07 11.29 16.35
C GLN A 24 -22.45 11.02 14.97
N ILE A 25 -23.18 11.23 13.88
CA ILE A 25 -22.72 10.95 12.51
C ILE A 25 -21.44 11.71 12.19
N LEU A 26 -21.37 12.99 12.54
CA LEU A 26 -20.18 13.81 12.28
C LEU A 26 -18.96 13.28 13.05
N SER A 27 -19.13 12.89 14.32
CA SER A 27 -18.08 12.27 15.13
C SER A 27 -17.61 10.94 14.54
N CYS A 28 -18.54 10.10 14.06
CA CYS A 28 -18.21 8.85 13.37
C CYS A 28 -17.40 9.10 12.08
N HIS A 29 -17.80 10.08 11.28
CA HIS A 29 -17.07 10.47 10.07
C HIS A 29 -15.68 11.02 10.38
N GLY A 30 -15.55 11.82 11.44
CA GLY A 30 -14.27 12.32 11.93
C GLY A 30 -13.33 11.18 12.32
N LEU A 31 -13.81 10.22 13.12
CA LEU A 31 -13.03 9.05 13.54
C LEU A 31 -12.55 8.23 12.33
N ALA A 32 -13.47 7.93 11.40
CA ALA A 32 -13.15 7.19 10.19
C ALA A 32 -12.20 7.97 9.25
N GLY A 33 -12.32 9.30 9.17
CA GLY A 33 -11.46 10.15 8.37
C GLY A 33 -10.01 10.17 8.86
N VAL A 34 -9.80 10.16 10.18
CA VAL A 34 -8.45 10.03 10.75
C VAL A 34 -7.81 8.69 10.39
N ALA A 35 -8.57 7.60 10.42
CA ALA A 35 -8.05 6.25 10.17
C ALA A 35 -7.91 5.90 8.67
N PHE A 36 -8.85 6.35 7.83
CA PHE A 36 -9.02 5.85 6.46
C PHE A 36 -9.09 6.96 5.40
N GLY A 37 -8.99 8.24 5.82
CA GLY A 37 -9.34 9.37 4.98
C GLY A 37 -8.27 9.84 4.01
N GLN A 38 -7.01 9.48 4.24
CA GLN A 38 -5.94 9.84 3.31
C GLN A 38 -6.17 9.23 1.92
N PRO A 39 -5.90 9.99 0.83
CA PRO A 39 -5.24 11.30 0.79
C PRO A 39 -6.19 12.52 0.89
N LEU A 40 -7.48 12.33 1.17
CA LEU A 40 -8.40 13.46 1.35
C LEU A 40 -8.10 14.22 2.63
N SER A 41 -8.41 15.52 2.63
CA SER A 41 -8.51 16.29 3.86
C SER A 41 -9.64 15.74 4.74
N SER A 42 -9.59 15.96 6.06
CA SER A 42 -10.67 15.53 6.95
C SER A 42 -12.03 16.10 6.55
N ALA A 43 -12.05 17.35 6.08
CA ALA A 43 -13.27 18.00 5.61
C ALA A 43 -13.82 17.35 4.34
N ASP A 44 -12.95 17.02 3.38
CA ASP A 44 -13.38 16.36 2.14
C ASP A 44 -13.75 14.89 2.37
N TYR A 45 -13.15 14.23 3.37
CA TYR A 45 -13.59 12.91 3.78
C TYR A 45 -15.00 12.92 4.38
N ILE A 46 -15.35 13.91 5.20
CA ILE A 46 -16.71 14.06 5.72
C ILE A 46 -17.70 14.27 4.56
N LYS A 47 -17.38 15.18 3.62
CA LYS A 47 -18.19 15.37 2.40
C LYS A 47 -18.31 14.08 1.58
N ARG A 48 -17.24 13.28 1.51
CA ARG A 48 -17.24 11.97 0.85
C ARG A 48 -18.26 11.07 1.50
N GLU A 49 -18.26 10.97 2.82
CA GLU A 49 -19.22 10.11 3.52
C GLU A 49 -20.67 10.52 3.27
N ASP A 50 -20.97 11.83 3.36
CA ASP A 50 -22.30 12.35 3.04
C ASP A 50 -22.71 12.06 1.58
N PHE A 51 -21.77 12.20 0.64
CA PHE A 51 -21.99 11.88 -0.77
C PHE A 51 -22.34 10.40 -0.96
N MET A 52 -21.56 9.50 -0.36
CA MET A 52 -21.78 8.06 -0.50
C MET A 52 -23.10 7.61 0.13
N MET A 53 -23.50 8.23 1.24
CA MET A 53 -24.81 8.00 1.86
C MET A 53 -25.94 8.40 0.93
N ARG A 54 -25.87 9.60 0.34
CA ARG A 54 -26.88 10.08 -0.61
C ARG A 54 -26.94 9.21 -1.87
N LEU A 55 -25.79 8.72 -2.33
CA LEU A 55 -25.72 7.84 -3.49
C LEU A 55 -26.45 6.52 -3.21
N ALA A 56 -26.26 5.93 -2.03
CA ALA A 56 -26.97 4.73 -1.61
C ALA A 56 -28.48 4.97 -1.38
N SER A 57 -28.88 6.13 -0.85
CA SER A 57 -30.31 6.46 -0.61
C SER A 57 -31.12 6.68 -1.90
N LYS A 58 -30.47 6.90 -3.05
CA LYS A 58 -31.16 7.03 -4.35
C LYS A 58 -31.56 5.69 -4.98
N GLN A 59 -31.18 4.55 -4.37
CA GLN A 59 -31.28 3.23 -4.98
C GLN A 59 -32.45 2.36 -4.44
N GLY A 60 -33.40 2.93 -3.69
CA GLY A 60 -34.62 2.24 -3.24
C GLY A 60 -35.11 2.67 -1.86
N GLU A 61 -36.21 2.06 -1.39
CA GLU A 61 -36.89 2.42 -0.13
C GLU A 61 -36.24 1.85 1.14
N GLN A 62 -35.42 0.79 1.03
CA GLN A 62 -34.75 0.19 2.20
C GLN A 62 -33.33 0.70 2.39
N ARG A 63 -32.97 0.99 3.64
CA ARG A 63 -31.69 1.61 4.02
C ARG A 63 -30.51 0.65 3.77
N TRP A 64 -29.78 0.89 2.69
CA TRP A 64 -28.63 0.09 2.23
C TRP A 64 -27.41 0.08 3.18
N TRP A 65 -27.32 1.03 4.09
CA TRP A 65 -26.18 1.20 4.99
C TRP A 65 -26.63 1.65 6.38
N ARG A 66 -25.82 1.31 7.39
CA ARG A 66 -25.96 1.83 8.76
C ARG A 66 -24.60 2.20 9.32
N ILE A 67 -24.57 3.24 10.15
CA ILE A 67 -23.40 3.59 10.98
C ILE A 67 -23.72 3.16 12.40
N TRP A 68 -22.76 2.48 13.00
CA TRP A 68 -22.83 2.05 14.38
C TRP A 68 -21.74 2.75 15.17
N CYS A 69 -22.01 3.02 16.44
CA CYS A 69 -21.04 3.62 17.32
C CYS A 69 -21.12 3.08 18.74
N ALA A 70 -19.96 3.08 19.39
CA ALA A 70 -19.85 3.04 20.84
C ALA A 70 -19.58 4.47 21.34
N PHE A 71 -20.40 4.97 22.26
CA PHE A 71 -20.39 6.36 22.69
C PHE A 71 -20.51 6.48 24.22
N LEU A 72 -20.09 7.63 24.76
CA LEU A 72 -20.10 7.90 26.18
C LEU A 72 -21.53 8.21 26.67
N GLY A 73 -21.98 7.56 27.75
CA GLY A 73 -23.33 7.76 28.26
C GLY A 73 -23.63 9.16 28.76
N GLU A 74 -22.67 9.76 29.47
CA GLU A 74 -22.79 11.12 30.01
C GLU A 74 -22.78 12.19 28.91
N TYR A 75 -22.16 11.88 27.77
CA TYR A 75 -22.08 12.77 26.62
C TYR A 75 -22.22 11.99 25.30
N PRO A 76 -23.47 11.71 24.87
CA PRO A 76 -23.74 10.82 23.73
C PRO A 76 -23.13 11.25 22.40
N GLY A 77 -22.85 12.54 22.21
CA GLY A 77 -22.17 13.06 21.01
C GLY A 77 -20.70 12.65 20.88
N GLN A 78 -20.06 12.23 21.99
CA GLN A 78 -18.69 11.72 21.97
C GLN A 78 -18.66 10.23 21.64
N VAL A 79 -18.30 9.97 20.39
CA VAL A 79 -18.13 8.63 19.83
C VAL A 79 -16.70 8.16 20.08
N LEU A 80 -16.56 6.99 20.72
CA LEU A 80 -15.28 6.36 21.05
C LEU A 80 -14.86 5.30 20.03
N ALA A 81 -15.82 4.69 19.35
CA ALA A 81 -15.59 3.77 18.25
C ALA A 81 -16.75 3.78 17.26
N SER A 82 -16.47 3.48 15.99
CA SER A 82 -17.48 3.43 14.94
C SER A 82 -17.20 2.32 13.92
N CYS A 83 -18.25 1.81 13.28
CA CYS A 83 -18.15 1.00 12.08
C CYS A 83 -19.37 1.19 11.18
N LYS A 84 -19.31 0.62 9.97
CA LYS A 84 -20.38 0.68 8.97
C LYS A 84 -20.78 -0.72 8.54
N THR A 85 -22.09 -0.95 8.41
CA THR A 85 -22.62 -2.15 7.76
C THR A 85 -23.30 -1.75 6.46
N THR A 86 -22.95 -2.41 5.36
CA THR A 86 -23.56 -2.21 4.03
C THR A 86 -24.21 -3.52 3.58
N ARG A 87 -25.45 -3.45 3.12
CA ARG A 87 -26.18 -4.60 2.61
C ARG A 87 -25.70 -4.97 1.20
N ARG A 88 -25.53 -6.27 0.93
CA ARG A 88 -25.26 -6.83 -0.40
C ARG A 88 -26.15 -8.02 -0.66
N ASP A 89 -26.62 -8.12 -1.90
CA ASP A 89 -27.43 -9.26 -2.33
C ASP A 89 -26.51 -10.44 -2.65
N MET A 90 -26.98 -11.65 -2.33
CA MET A 90 -26.23 -12.88 -2.54
C MET A 90 -27.13 -14.05 -2.90
N LEU A 91 -26.51 -15.05 -3.50
CA LEU A 91 -27.10 -16.37 -3.67
C LEU A 91 -26.43 -17.34 -2.71
N MET A 92 -27.22 -18.19 -2.07
CA MET A 92 -26.72 -19.32 -1.31
C MET A 92 -27.39 -20.59 -1.83
N LYS A 93 -26.60 -21.65 -1.98
CA LYS A 93 -27.11 -22.98 -2.26
C LYS A 93 -27.23 -23.76 -0.96
N GLU A 94 -28.44 -24.16 -0.62
CA GLU A 94 -28.73 -24.87 0.61
C GLU A 94 -28.16 -26.30 0.54
N PRO A 95 -27.32 -26.73 1.50
CA PRO A 95 -26.71 -28.06 1.49
C PRO A 95 -27.72 -29.21 1.53
N SER A 96 -28.83 -29.04 2.25
CA SER A 96 -29.83 -30.10 2.48
C SER A 96 -30.70 -30.37 1.25
N THR A 97 -31.12 -29.32 0.52
CA THR A 97 -32.04 -29.44 -0.61
C THR A 97 -31.37 -29.29 -1.97
N GLY A 98 -30.16 -28.74 -2.00
CA GLY A 98 -29.47 -28.35 -3.23
C GLY A 98 -30.14 -27.19 -3.98
N LYS A 99 -31.15 -26.54 -3.39
CA LYS A 99 -31.83 -25.38 -3.99
C LYS A 99 -31.04 -24.10 -3.77
N VAL A 100 -31.20 -23.15 -4.69
CA VAL A 100 -30.56 -21.84 -4.65
C VAL A 100 -31.58 -20.81 -4.18
N TYR A 101 -31.21 -20.00 -3.17
CA TYR A 101 -32.05 -18.97 -2.59
C TYR A 101 -31.37 -17.61 -2.63
N ASP A 102 -32.19 -16.58 -2.73
CA ASP A 102 -31.79 -15.19 -2.52
C ASP A 102 -31.63 -14.91 -1.03
N HIS A 103 -30.47 -14.40 -0.67
CA HIS A 103 -30.13 -14.02 0.69
C HIS A 103 -29.50 -12.64 0.74
N LEU A 104 -29.44 -12.11 1.95
CA LEU A 104 -28.78 -10.84 2.26
C LEU A 104 -27.52 -11.07 3.06
N GLU A 105 -26.52 -10.25 2.74
CA GLU A 105 -25.26 -10.17 3.44
C GLU A 105 -25.00 -8.76 3.94
N HIS A 106 -24.35 -8.67 5.09
CA HIS A 106 -23.88 -7.39 5.62
C HIS A 106 -22.36 -7.32 5.63
N CYS A 107 -21.82 -6.43 4.80
CA CYS A 107 -20.42 -6.09 4.80
C CYS A 107 -20.12 -5.13 5.95
N ILE A 108 -19.30 -5.56 6.91
CA ILE A 108 -18.76 -4.69 7.95
C ILE A 108 -17.51 -3.99 7.40
N SER A 109 -17.44 -2.68 7.59
CA SER A 109 -16.34 -1.85 7.09
C SER A 109 -16.06 -0.68 8.04
N SER A 110 -14.91 -0.03 7.84
CA SER A 110 -14.51 1.17 8.60
C SER A 110 -14.56 0.99 10.13
N VAL A 111 -14.20 -0.20 10.64
CA VAL A 111 -14.10 -0.44 12.07
C VAL A 111 -12.94 0.38 12.64
N VAL A 112 -13.25 1.33 13.52
CA VAL A 112 -12.26 2.25 14.09
C VAL A 112 -12.55 2.50 15.56
N VAL A 113 -11.50 2.55 16.36
CA VAL A 113 -11.50 2.99 17.76
C VAL A 113 -10.61 4.23 17.86
N GLU A 114 -11.08 5.24 18.59
CA GLU A 114 -10.32 6.44 18.91
C GLU A 114 -8.96 6.07 19.51
N SER A 115 -7.89 6.72 19.05
CA SER A 115 -6.51 6.33 19.38
C SER A 115 -6.24 6.28 20.88
N ALA A 116 -6.80 7.23 21.66
CA ALA A 116 -6.63 7.30 23.11
C ALA A 116 -7.29 6.13 23.86
N HIS A 117 -8.24 5.43 23.24
CA HIS A 117 -9.05 4.39 23.86
C HIS A 117 -8.85 3.00 23.25
N ARG A 118 -7.83 2.83 22.40
CA ARG A 118 -7.45 1.52 21.86
C ARG A 118 -6.91 0.61 22.96
N GLY A 119 -7.10 -0.70 22.79
CA GLY A 119 -6.66 -1.71 23.77
C GLY A 119 -7.55 -1.85 25.01
N LEU A 120 -8.55 -0.98 25.19
CA LEU A 120 -9.45 -1.00 26.36
C LEU A 120 -10.69 -1.91 26.17
N GLY A 121 -10.77 -2.67 25.08
CA GLY A 121 -11.93 -3.52 24.78
C GLY A 121 -13.14 -2.81 24.15
N ILE A 122 -13.08 -1.50 23.87
CA ILE A 122 -14.19 -0.77 23.22
C ILE A 122 -14.52 -1.33 21.84
N GLY A 123 -13.50 -1.66 21.03
CA GLY A 123 -13.71 -2.27 19.72
C GLY A 123 -14.39 -3.64 19.81
N ALA A 124 -14.07 -4.42 20.85
CA ALA A 124 -14.72 -5.69 21.13
C ALA A 124 -16.18 -5.50 21.50
N TYR A 125 -16.47 -4.52 22.36
CA TYR A 125 -17.85 -4.16 22.74
C TYR A 125 -18.68 -3.71 21.52
N LEU A 126 -18.12 -2.86 20.66
CA LEU A 126 -18.74 -2.46 19.40
C LEU A 126 -19.07 -3.68 18.54
N LEU A 127 -18.10 -4.56 18.28
CA LEU A 127 -18.31 -5.74 17.43
C LEU A 127 -19.30 -6.74 18.02
N ALA A 128 -19.28 -6.96 19.34
CA ALA A 128 -20.26 -7.79 19.99
C ALA A 128 -21.69 -7.21 19.83
N GLY A 129 -21.82 -5.88 19.82
CA GLY A 129 -23.10 -5.21 19.57
C GLY A 129 -23.59 -5.42 18.15
N ILE A 130 -22.68 -5.30 17.18
CA ILE A 130 -22.96 -5.61 15.77
C ILE A 130 -23.36 -7.06 15.59
N LYS A 131 -22.60 -7.99 16.16
CA LYS A 131 -22.90 -9.42 16.09
C LYS A 131 -24.28 -9.73 16.65
N TYR A 132 -24.60 -9.20 17.84
CA TYR A 132 -25.93 -9.36 18.43
C TYR A 132 -27.02 -8.85 17.48
N TRP A 133 -26.85 -7.65 16.92
CA TRP A 133 -27.83 -7.09 15.98
C TRP A 133 -27.97 -7.94 14.71
N LEU A 134 -26.86 -8.41 14.13
CA LEU A 134 -26.87 -9.28 12.94
C LEU A 134 -27.59 -10.61 13.22
N ASP A 135 -27.36 -11.20 14.39
CA ASP A 135 -27.94 -12.49 14.79
C ASP A 135 -29.44 -12.38 15.16
N THR A 136 -29.95 -11.18 15.50
CA THR A 136 -31.35 -10.99 15.94
C THR A 136 -32.24 -10.21 14.98
N GLU A 137 -31.80 -9.04 14.53
CA GLU A 137 -32.60 -8.07 13.78
C GLU A 137 -32.07 -7.81 12.36
N GLY A 138 -30.87 -8.32 12.04
CA GLY A 138 -30.18 -8.02 10.80
C GLY A 138 -30.80 -8.66 9.56
N GLU A 139 -31.61 -9.71 9.73
CA GLU A 139 -32.21 -10.49 8.63
C GLU A 139 -31.18 -10.93 7.57
N VAL A 140 -30.00 -11.38 8.01
CA VAL A 140 -28.90 -11.79 7.12
C VAL A 140 -28.65 -13.29 7.17
N ALA A 141 -28.14 -13.84 6.07
CA ALA A 141 -27.58 -15.19 6.08
C ALA A 141 -26.17 -15.22 6.69
N LEU A 142 -25.39 -14.16 6.48
CA LEU A 142 -24.04 -13.99 7.01
C LEU A 142 -23.58 -12.53 6.97
N SER A 143 -22.42 -12.28 7.59
CA SER A 143 -21.69 -11.02 7.48
C SER A 143 -20.25 -11.26 7.07
N MET A 144 -19.68 -10.34 6.29
CA MET A 144 -18.28 -10.40 5.89
C MET A 144 -17.55 -9.09 6.17
N LEU A 145 -16.24 -9.20 6.36
CA LEU A 145 -15.35 -8.06 6.48
C LEU A 145 -13.99 -8.41 5.91
N TYR A 146 -13.26 -7.39 5.47
CA TYR A 146 -11.90 -7.52 5.00
C TYR A 146 -10.97 -6.84 6.00
N SER A 147 -9.97 -7.57 6.48
CA SER A 147 -9.06 -7.08 7.52
C SER A 147 -7.73 -7.83 7.50
N SER A 148 -6.64 -7.11 7.78
CA SER A 148 -5.32 -7.70 8.07
C SER A 148 -5.14 -8.11 9.54
N LYS A 149 -6.19 -7.99 10.38
CA LYS A 149 -6.20 -8.32 11.81
C LYS A 149 -6.98 -9.60 12.10
N GLU A 150 -6.61 -10.70 11.46
CA GLU A 150 -7.31 -11.99 11.52
C GLU A 150 -7.63 -12.44 12.95
N ASP A 151 -6.61 -12.54 13.82
CA ASP A 151 -6.74 -12.99 15.20
C ASP A 151 -7.77 -12.21 16.01
N PHE A 152 -7.91 -10.92 15.73
CA PHE A 152 -8.86 -10.08 16.42
C PHE A 152 -10.30 -10.49 16.08
N TYR A 153 -10.62 -10.65 14.79
CA TYR A 153 -11.98 -10.97 14.35
C TYR A 153 -12.35 -12.43 14.61
N LEU A 154 -11.39 -13.35 14.55
CA LEU A 154 -11.58 -14.76 14.90
C LEU A 154 -12.10 -14.92 16.33
N ARG A 155 -11.54 -14.18 17.29
CA ARG A 155 -11.98 -14.18 18.71
C ARG A 155 -13.43 -13.75 18.92
N TYR A 156 -14.03 -13.06 17.94
CA TYR A 156 -15.41 -12.57 18.01
C TYR A 156 -16.36 -13.28 17.06
N GLY A 157 -15.94 -14.41 16.48
CA GLY A 157 -16.80 -15.31 15.71
C GLY A 157 -16.83 -15.06 14.21
N TRP A 158 -15.91 -14.27 13.66
CA TRP A 158 -15.72 -14.19 12.21
C TRP A 158 -14.61 -15.13 11.77
N THR A 159 -14.99 -16.19 11.05
CA THR A 159 -14.04 -17.17 10.53
C THR A 159 -13.26 -16.60 9.34
N PRO A 160 -11.92 -16.68 9.33
CA PRO A 160 -11.10 -16.28 8.20
C PRO A 160 -11.41 -17.13 6.96
N VAL A 161 -11.58 -16.46 5.82
CA VAL A 161 -11.72 -17.10 4.50
C VAL A 161 -10.74 -16.44 3.56
N TYR A 162 -9.79 -17.21 3.04
CA TYR A 162 -8.81 -16.72 2.08
C TYR A 162 -9.38 -16.74 0.67
N THR A 163 -9.23 -15.64 -0.04
CA THR A 163 -9.63 -15.53 -1.45
C THR A 163 -8.36 -15.45 -2.31
N PRO A 164 -8.28 -16.21 -3.42
CA PRO A 164 -7.14 -16.11 -4.32
C PRO A 164 -7.16 -14.74 -5.00
N GLU A 165 -6.09 -13.97 -4.81
CA GLU A 165 -5.87 -12.70 -5.49
C GLU A 165 -4.84 -12.87 -6.64
N LEU A 166 -5.13 -12.34 -7.83
CA LEU A 166 -4.24 -12.44 -8.99
C LEU A 166 -3.56 -11.10 -9.29
N PHE A 167 -2.24 -11.06 -9.16
CA PHE A 167 -1.43 -9.85 -9.29
C PHE A 167 -0.78 -9.81 -10.68
N LEU A 168 -1.27 -8.95 -11.58
CA LEU A 168 -0.59 -8.65 -12.85
C LEU A 168 0.36 -7.44 -12.68
N HIS A 169 1.56 -7.51 -13.22
CA HIS A 169 2.55 -6.42 -13.17
C HIS A 169 2.83 -5.93 -14.60
N ILE A 170 2.54 -4.66 -14.90
CA ILE A 170 2.83 -4.07 -16.21
C ILE A 170 4.14 -3.27 -16.12
N GLN A 171 5.17 -3.70 -16.84
CA GLN A 171 6.47 -3.01 -16.86
C GLN A 171 6.41 -1.70 -17.67
N LYS A 172 7.16 -0.68 -17.21
CA LYS A 172 7.27 0.65 -17.84
C LYS A 172 7.92 0.67 -19.23
N SER A 173 8.70 -0.35 -19.57
CA SER A 173 9.38 -0.47 -20.88
C SER A 173 8.47 -1.00 -21.99
N PHE A 174 7.19 -1.22 -21.72
CA PHE A 174 6.21 -1.59 -22.75
C PHE A 174 5.87 -0.37 -23.63
N SER A 175 6.63 -0.21 -24.72
CA SER A 175 6.30 0.72 -25.80
C SER A 175 5.08 0.24 -26.59
N GLU A 176 4.35 1.16 -27.23
CA GLU A 176 3.20 0.85 -28.11
C GLU A 176 3.53 -0.23 -29.17
N THR A 177 4.79 -0.32 -29.58
CA THR A 177 5.30 -1.29 -30.56
C THR A 177 5.20 -2.75 -30.10
N ASN A 178 5.18 -3.04 -28.80
CA ASN A 178 5.12 -4.42 -28.29
C ASN A 178 3.71 -5.01 -28.27
N TRP A 179 2.65 -4.19 -28.40
CA TRP A 179 1.28 -4.70 -28.54
C TRP A 179 1.00 -5.30 -29.91
N GLY A 180 1.76 -4.93 -30.95
CA GLY A 180 1.53 -5.38 -32.32
C GLY A 180 1.65 -6.89 -32.53
N HIS A 181 2.33 -7.60 -31.63
CA HIS A 181 2.47 -9.06 -31.66
C HIS A 181 1.35 -9.79 -30.91
N LEU A 182 0.64 -9.12 -30.00
CA LEU A 182 -0.49 -9.67 -29.26
C LEU A 182 -1.76 -9.44 -30.09
N LYS A 183 -2.34 -10.52 -30.64
CA LYS A 183 -3.69 -10.48 -31.20
C LYS A 183 -4.68 -10.28 -30.05
N LEU A 184 -4.88 -9.03 -29.65
CA LEU A 184 -5.90 -8.68 -28.66
C LEU A 184 -7.26 -8.57 -29.34
N PRO A 185 -8.32 -9.08 -28.69
CA PRO A 185 -9.67 -8.92 -29.20
C PRO A 185 -10.08 -7.43 -29.21
N PRO A 186 -10.99 -7.03 -30.12
CA PRO A 186 -11.53 -5.68 -30.15
C PRO A 186 -12.30 -5.39 -28.86
N ILE A 187 -12.11 -4.18 -28.34
CA ILE A 187 -12.80 -3.68 -27.16
C ILE A 187 -13.71 -2.53 -27.55
N SER A 188 -14.94 -2.58 -27.04
CA SER A 188 -15.88 -1.46 -27.09
C SER A 188 -16.00 -0.81 -25.73
N ILE A 189 -15.98 0.53 -25.73
CA ILE A 189 -16.22 1.36 -24.55
C ILE A 189 -17.67 1.16 -24.12
N LEU A 190 -17.86 0.88 -22.85
CA LEU A 190 -19.19 0.85 -22.25
C LEU A 190 -19.53 2.20 -21.64
N HIS A 191 -20.82 2.55 -21.68
CA HIS A 191 -21.36 3.72 -21.02
C HIS A 191 -22.13 3.31 -19.75
N ALA A 192 -22.37 4.26 -18.85
CA ALA A 192 -23.11 4.03 -17.60
C ALA A 192 -24.49 3.35 -17.81
N LYS A 193 -25.13 3.57 -18.97
CA LYS A 193 -26.40 2.92 -19.35
C LYS A 193 -26.28 1.40 -19.54
N ASP A 194 -25.09 0.90 -19.84
CA ASP A 194 -24.83 -0.50 -20.18
C ASP A 194 -24.53 -1.35 -18.93
N VAL A 195 -24.21 -0.71 -17.78
CA VAL A 195 -23.88 -1.39 -16.52
C VAL A 195 -25.03 -2.27 -16.03
N ARG A 196 -26.26 -1.73 -15.96
CA ARG A 196 -27.42 -2.47 -15.43
C ARG A 196 -27.76 -3.71 -16.27
N PRO A 197 -27.93 -3.62 -17.60
CA PRO A 197 -28.18 -4.79 -18.43
C PRO A 197 -27.11 -5.88 -18.28
N LEU A 198 -25.83 -5.51 -18.18
CA LEU A 198 -24.75 -6.49 -18.01
C LEU A 198 -24.78 -7.15 -16.62
N CYS A 199 -25.08 -6.38 -15.56
CA CYS A 199 -25.26 -6.93 -14.21
C CYS A 199 -26.43 -7.93 -14.15
N GLU A 200 -27.58 -7.59 -14.76
CA GLU A 200 -28.76 -8.48 -14.81
C GLU A 200 -28.46 -9.79 -15.56
N ARG A 201 -27.70 -9.70 -16.65
CA ARG A 201 -27.20 -10.89 -17.37
C ARG A 201 -26.25 -11.72 -16.53
N ASP A 202 -25.30 -11.10 -15.84
CA ASP A 202 -24.36 -11.79 -14.94
C ASP A 202 -25.09 -12.55 -13.82
N ILE A 203 -26.06 -11.88 -13.18
CA ILE A 203 -26.87 -12.46 -12.10
C ILE A 203 -27.64 -13.69 -12.61
N THR A 204 -28.21 -13.61 -13.81
CA THR A 204 -28.92 -14.75 -14.43
C THR A 204 -27.97 -15.93 -14.64
N ALA A 205 -26.76 -15.68 -15.15
CA ALA A 205 -25.75 -16.71 -15.37
C ALA A 205 -25.23 -17.31 -14.05
N LEU A 206 -24.94 -16.48 -13.04
CA LEU A 206 -24.51 -16.92 -11.71
C LEU A 206 -25.55 -17.82 -11.04
N ARG A 207 -26.85 -17.55 -11.20
CA ARG A 207 -27.93 -18.43 -10.70
C ARG A 207 -27.88 -19.81 -11.36
N SER A 208 -27.64 -19.85 -12.67
CA SER A 208 -27.49 -21.11 -13.39
C SER A 208 -26.24 -21.86 -12.92
N GLU A 209 -25.11 -21.19 -12.83
CA GLU A 209 -23.82 -21.77 -12.43
C GLU A 209 -23.86 -22.36 -11.02
N ILE A 210 -24.32 -21.58 -10.04
CA ILE A 210 -24.38 -22.04 -8.64
C ILE A 210 -25.30 -23.25 -8.50
N SER A 211 -26.37 -23.35 -9.31
CA SER A 211 -27.26 -24.51 -9.31
C SER A 211 -26.55 -25.82 -9.68
N HIS A 212 -25.50 -25.76 -10.50
CA HIS A 212 -24.74 -26.92 -10.96
C HIS A 212 -23.53 -27.28 -10.06
N VAL A 213 -23.14 -26.42 -9.12
CA VAL A 213 -22.01 -26.67 -8.20
C VAL A 213 -22.33 -27.85 -7.28
N ARG A 214 -21.44 -28.84 -7.20
CA ARG A 214 -21.56 -29.94 -6.23
C ARG A 214 -21.15 -29.45 -4.84
N ILE A 215 -22.02 -29.66 -3.86
CA ILE A 215 -21.76 -29.35 -2.45
C ILE A 215 -21.11 -30.58 -1.83
N LYS A 216 -19.94 -30.46 -1.20
CA LYS A 216 -19.36 -31.54 -0.40
C LYS A 216 -19.91 -31.50 1.03
N GLU A 217 -19.74 -32.59 1.76
CA GLU A 217 -20.16 -32.68 3.15
C GLU A 217 -19.48 -31.58 4.00
N GLY A 218 -20.29 -30.80 4.72
CA GLY A 218 -19.82 -29.68 5.55
C GLY A 218 -19.53 -28.37 4.80
N GLU A 219 -19.71 -28.31 3.47
CA GLU A 219 -19.49 -27.08 2.69
C GLU A 219 -20.78 -26.26 2.50
N ILE A 220 -20.62 -24.94 2.40
CA ILE A 220 -21.66 -24.00 1.98
C ILE A 220 -21.19 -23.33 0.69
N VAL A 221 -22.07 -23.28 -0.32
CA VAL A 221 -21.78 -22.60 -1.58
C VAL A 221 -22.59 -21.32 -1.65
N MET A 222 -21.90 -20.21 -1.86
CA MET A 222 -22.51 -18.88 -1.94
C MET A 222 -21.76 -17.99 -2.93
N THR A 223 -22.44 -16.94 -3.42
CA THR A 223 -21.80 -15.89 -4.22
C THR A 223 -22.48 -14.55 -4.00
N LEU A 224 -21.69 -13.48 -3.97
CA LEU A 224 -22.23 -12.12 -3.97
C LEU A 224 -22.71 -11.74 -5.37
N LEU A 225 -23.82 -11.01 -5.45
CA LEU A 225 -24.36 -10.55 -6.71
C LEU A 225 -23.69 -9.23 -7.15
N PRO A 226 -23.19 -9.14 -8.39
CA PRO A 226 -22.63 -7.91 -8.94
C PRO A 226 -23.77 -6.99 -9.41
N THR A 227 -24.51 -6.41 -8.47
CA THR A 227 -25.64 -5.54 -8.80
C THR A 227 -25.18 -4.21 -9.40
N ALA A 228 -26.01 -3.61 -10.25
CA ALA A 228 -25.74 -2.31 -10.85
C ALA A 228 -25.55 -1.22 -9.79
N GLU A 229 -26.27 -1.37 -8.68
CA GLU A 229 -26.22 -0.51 -7.50
C GLU A 229 -24.84 -0.56 -6.84
N LEU A 230 -24.29 -1.76 -6.62
CA LEU A 230 -22.97 -1.96 -6.03
C LEU A 230 -21.85 -1.44 -6.93
N ILE A 231 -21.91 -1.77 -8.23
CA ILE A 231 -20.93 -1.28 -9.22
C ILE A 231 -20.99 0.25 -9.31
N GLY A 232 -22.20 0.81 -9.40
CA GLY A 232 -22.42 2.26 -9.42
C GLY A 232 -21.93 2.96 -8.16
N TRP A 233 -22.10 2.35 -6.98
CA TRP A 233 -21.59 2.86 -5.71
C TRP A 233 -20.06 2.93 -5.70
N LEU A 234 -19.37 1.88 -6.19
CA LEU A 234 -17.90 1.87 -6.30
C LEU A 234 -17.39 2.86 -7.36
N HIS A 235 -18.07 2.99 -8.50
CA HIS A 235 -17.77 4.01 -9.51
C HIS A 235 -17.93 5.41 -8.94
N GLY A 236 -19.05 5.73 -8.29
CA GLY A 236 -19.30 7.04 -7.70
C GLY A 236 -18.26 7.39 -6.62
N ARG A 237 -17.80 6.40 -5.85
CA ARG A 237 -16.66 6.59 -4.94
C ARG A 237 -15.42 7.05 -5.69
N ALA A 238 -15.03 6.36 -6.77
CA ALA A 238 -13.87 6.74 -7.56
C ALA A 238 -14.03 8.12 -8.22
N GLU A 239 -15.23 8.48 -8.69
CA GLU A 239 -15.53 9.82 -9.22
C GLU A 239 -15.32 10.90 -8.18
N PHE A 240 -15.81 10.69 -6.96
CA PHE A 240 -15.61 11.64 -5.86
C PHE A 240 -14.12 11.86 -5.59
N PHE A 241 -13.35 10.78 -5.48
CA PHE A 241 -11.90 10.89 -5.28
C PHE A 241 -11.21 11.59 -6.45
N GLY A 242 -11.57 11.26 -7.69
CA GLY A 242 -11.03 11.91 -8.88
C GLY A 242 -11.28 13.42 -8.86
N LEU A 243 -12.53 13.82 -8.64
CA LEU A 243 -12.94 15.23 -8.64
C LEU A 243 -12.26 16.00 -7.50
N ASN A 244 -12.24 15.45 -6.30
CA ASN A 244 -11.69 16.17 -5.14
C ASN A 244 -10.15 16.20 -5.09
N LEU A 245 -9.46 15.26 -5.71
CA LEU A 245 -8.00 15.23 -5.74
C LEU A 245 -7.42 15.88 -7.00
N PHE A 246 -8.15 15.85 -8.12
CA PHE A 246 -7.62 16.21 -9.46
C PHE A 246 -8.55 17.12 -10.27
N ASP A 247 -9.70 17.53 -9.74
CA ASP A 247 -10.73 18.32 -10.44
C ASP A 247 -11.24 17.64 -11.73
N LYS A 248 -11.19 16.31 -11.77
CA LYS A 248 -11.55 15.50 -12.94
C LYS A 248 -12.22 14.19 -12.56
N ILE A 249 -13.19 13.77 -13.37
CA ILE A 249 -13.92 12.52 -13.16
C ILE A 249 -13.24 11.41 -13.98
N PRO A 250 -12.97 10.22 -13.41
CA PRO A 250 -12.37 9.12 -14.18
C PRO A 250 -13.30 8.71 -15.32
N PHE A 251 -12.80 8.76 -16.54
CA PHE A 251 -13.47 8.27 -17.73
C PHE A 251 -13.15 6.79 -17.93
N ASN A 252 -14.09 6.04 -18.54
CA ASN A 252 -13.89 4.65 -18.96
C ASN A 252 -13.66 3.68 -17.80
N LYS A 253 -14.74 3.09 -17.29
CA LYS A 253 -14.72 2.17 -16.14
C LYS A 253 -15.13 0.75 -16.51
N GLU A 254 -15.45 0.55 -17.77
CA GLU A 254 -16.06 -0.66 -18.27
C GLU A 254 -15.60 -0.93 -19.72
N ALA A 255 -15.40 -2.20 -20.06
CA ALA A 255 -15.12 -2.64 -21.43
C ALA A 255 -15.89 -3.92 -21.75
N ILE A 256 -16.44 -4.01 -22.97
CA ILE A 256 -16.90 -5.28 -23.57
C ILE A 256 -15.80 -5.78 -24.50
N CYS A 257 -15.50 -7.07 -24.35
CA CYS A 257 -14.79 -7.88 -25.33
C CYS A 257 -15.83 -8.81 -26.00
N GLU A 258 -15.69 -9.09 -27.29
CA GLU A 258 -16.59 -9.92 -28.13
C GLU A 258 -17.53 -10.91 -27.42
N GLU A 259 -18.78 -10.97 -27.91
CA GLU A 259 -19.77 -12.06 -27.72
C GLU A 259 -19.96 -12.60 -26.28
N ASP A 260 -20.12 -11.72 -25.29
CA ASP A 260 -20.54 -12.01 -23.90
C ASP A 260 -19.44 -11.99 -22.82
N SER A 261 -18.31 -11.34 -23.09
CA SER A 261 -17.34 -11.04 -22.03
C SER A 261 -17.24 -9.55 -21.73
N TRP A 262 -17.21 -9.20 -20.45
CA TRP A 262 -17.06 -7.81 -20.04
C TRP A 262 -16.26 -7.72 -18.76
N VAL A 263 -15.76 -6.51 -18.51
CA VAL A 263 -15.01 -6.20 -17.31
C VAL A 263 -15.43 -4.84 -16.77
N PHE A 264 -15.63 -4.77 -15.47
CA PHE A 264 -15.85 -3.55 -14.69
C PHE A 264 -14.61 -3.28 -13.85
N TRP A 265 -14.17 -2.03 -13.80
CA TRP A 265 -13.06 -1.62 -12.95
C TRP A 265 -13.30 -0.25 -12.29
N HIS A 266 -12.56 0.04 -11.24
CA HIS A 266 -12.50 1.40 -10.70
C HIS A 266 -11.09 1.77 -10.26
N HIS A 267 -10.84 3.06 -10.18
CA HIS A 267 -9.61 3.60 -9.65
C HIS A 267 -9.66 3.67 -8.12
N ASP A 268 -8.68 3.08 -7.44
CA ASP A 268 -8.40 3.37 -6.04
C ASP A 268 -7.21 4.32 -5.96
N PHE A 269 -7.52 5.61 -5.84
CA PHE A 269 -6.52 6.67 -5.74
C PHE A 269 -5.68 6.62 -4.46
N ARG A 270 -6.17 5.95 -3.40
CA ARG A 270 -5.44 5.80 -2.14
C ARG A 270 -4.34 4.75 -2.29
N LYS A 271 -4.69 3.62 -2.90
CA LYS A 271 -3.76 2.51 -3.18
C LYS A 271 -2.98 2.68 -4.48
N ARG A 272 -3.34 3.68 -5.29
CA ARG A 272 -2.75 3.98 -6.61
C ARG A 272 -2.78 2.79 -7.56
N CYS A 273 -3.91 2.07 -7.56
CA CYS A 273 -4.11 0.91 -8.43
C CYS A 273 -5.49 0.96 -9.10
N LEU A 274 -5.64 0.12 -10.12
CA LEU A 274 -6.91 -0.13 -10.79
C LEU A 274 -7.46 -1.47 -10.27
N TYR A 275 -8.62 -1.43 -9.64
CA TYR A 275 -9.32 -2.62 -9.18
C TYR A 275 -10.28 -3.10 -10.24
N ILE A 276 -10.05 -4.31 -10.75
CA ILE A 276 -11.07 -5.04 -11.49
C ILE A 276 -12.14 -5.44 -10.48
N GLN A 277 -13.33 -4.87 -10.62
CA GLN A 277 -14.47 -5.14 -9.74
C GLN A 277 -15.11 -6.47 -10.08
N ARG A 278 -15.26 -6.73 -11.38
CA ARG A 278 -15.86 -7.94 -11.92
C ARG A 278 -15.36 -8.14 -13.34
N MET A 279 -15.15 -9.40 -13.68
CA MET A 279 -14.97 -9.82 -15.06
C MET A 279 -15.87 -11.01 -15.33
N ARG A 280 -16.50 -11.02 -16.49
CA ARG A 280 -17.29 -12.11 -17.01
C ARG A 280 -16.62 -12.63 -18.28
N SER A 281 -16.51 -13.94 -18.39
CA SER A 281 -16.06 -14.65 -19.60
C SER A 281 -16.62 -16.07 -19.57
N ASP A 282 -17.05 -16.58 -20.72
CA ASP A 282 -17.48 -17.99 -20.87
C ASP A 282 -16.32 -18.90 -21.36
N GLU A 283 -15.13 -18.33 -21.61
CA GLU A 283 -13.92 -19.02 -22.11
C GLU A 283 -12.93 -19.45 -21.01
N GLN A 284 -11.98 -20.33 -21.37
CA GLN A 284 -10.93 -20.84 -20.47
C GLN A 284 -10.01 -19.73 -19.92
N GLU A 285 -9.42 -19.96 -18.74
CA GLU A 285 -8.57 -19.03 -17.98
C GLU A 285 -7.51 -18.26 -18.81
N ARG A 286 -6.97 -18.89 -19.86
CA ARG A 286 -5.99 -18.27 -20.76
C ARG A 286 -6.55 -17.07 -21.53
N GLU A 287 -7.81 -17.15 -21.96
CA GLU A 287 -8.47 -16.10 -22.74
C GLU A 287 -8.93 -14.96 -21.85
N LEU A 288 -9.34 -15.25 -20.60
CA LEU A 288 -9.54 -14.23 -19.55
C LEU A 288 -8.29 -13.36 -19.36
N LYS A 289 -7.08 -13.94 -19.32
CA LYS A 289 -5.83 -13.17 -19.18
C LYS A 289 -5.60 -12.23 -20.38
N ILE A 290 -5.90 -12.67 -21.60
CA ILE A 290 -5.74 -11.86 -22.83
C ILE A 290 -6.76 -10.71 -22.85
N ARG A 291 -8.02 -10.99 -22.50
CA ARG A 291 -9.10 -10.00 -22.43
C ARG A 291 -8.84 -8.96 -21.33
N CYS A 292 -8.30 -9.37 -20.18
CA CYS A 292 -7.78 -8.46 -19.15
C CYS A 292 -6.72 -7.51 -19.68
N LEU A 293 -5.69 -8.04 -20.35
CA LEU A 293 -4.61 -7.23 -20.90
C LEU A 293 -5.12 -6.22 -21.93
N ALA A 294 -6.10 -6.63 -22.74
CA ALA A 294 -6.76 -5.74 -23.69
C ALA A 294 -7.51 -4.59 -22.98
N ALA A 295 -8.29 -4.91 -21.93
CA ALA A 295 -9.02 -3.90 -21.17
C ALA A 295 -8.08 -2.92 -20.42
N LEU A 296 -6.99 -3.45 -19.85
CA LEU A 296 -5.96 -2.66 -19.19
C LEU A 296 -5.25 -1.70 -20.15
N ARG A 297 -4.94 -2.14 -21.37
CA ARG A 297 -4.40 -1.25 -22.42
C ARG A 297 -5.28 -0.02 -22.62
N TRP A 298 -6.60 -0.20 -22.56
CA TRP A 298 -7.55 0.85 -22.84
C TRP A 298 -7.78 1.77 -21.63
N GLY A 299 -7.93 1.21 -20.42
CA GLY A 299 -7.99 1.99 -19.17
C GLY A 299 -6.71 2.78 -18.85
N LEU A 300 -5.57 2.41 -19.45
CA LEU A 300 -4.32 3.18 -19.38
C LEU A 300 -4.27 4.37 -20.37
N ASN A 301 -5.02 4.30 -21.47
CA ASN A 301 -5.07 5.31 -22.51
C ASN A 301 -6.20 6.34 -22.33
N SER A 302 -7.10 6.13 -21.37
CA SER A 302 -8.26 6.99 -21.10
C SER A 302 -7.96 8.23 -20.24
N VAL A 303 -6.69 8.54 -19.99
CA VAL A 303 -6.24 9.69 -19.20
C VAL A 303 -5.78 10.81 -20.15
N ASP A 304 -6.66 11.77 -20.44
CA ASP A 304 -6.40 12.86 -21.38
C ASP A 304 -5.64 14.05 -20.73
N GLY A 305 -4.34 14.13 -21.03
CA GLY A 305 -3.47 15.29 -20.77
C GLY A 305 -2.06 14.88 -20.34
N GLU A 306 -1.01 15.59 -20.82
CA GLU A 306 0.40 15.30 -20.44
C GLU A 306 0.65 15.47 -18.93
N GLU A 307 0.01 16.42 -18.25
CA GLU A 307 0.14 16.61 -16.79
C GLU A 307 -0.56 15.53 -15.96
N GLU A 308 -1.61 14.92 -16.51
CA GLU A 308 -2.41 13.88 -15.86
C GLU A 308 -1.82 12.50 -16.14
N ARG A 309 -1.30 12.31 -17.37
CA ARG A 309 -0.28 11.32 -17.67
C ARG A 309 0.91 11.50 -16.76
N ASP A 310 1.37 12.71 -16.42
CA ASP A 310 2.47 12.89 -15.47
C ASP A 310 2.07 12.70 -14.01
N TYR A 311 0.82 12.89 -13.57
CA TYR A 311 0.41 12.43 -12.24
C TYR A 311 0.29 10.91 -12.22
N PHE A 312 -0.18 10.28 -13.31
CA PHE A 312 -0.08 8.86 -13.56
C PHE A 312 1.40 8.43 -13.63
N TYR A 313 2.16 8.68 -14.68
CA TYR A 313 3.60 8.45 -14.80
C TYR A 313 4.41 8.84 -13.55
N SER A 314 4.28 10.02 -12.92
CA SER A 314 5.00 10.36 -11.68
C SER A 314 4.53 9.59 -10.43
N SER A 315 3.28 9.11 -10.40
CA SER A 315 2.81 8.14 -9.40
C SER A 315 3.15 6.68 -9.77
N TRP A 316 3.41 6.38 -11.04
CA TRP A 316 4.10 5.19 -11.55
C TRP A 316 5.64 5.29 -11.35
N HIS A 317 6.16 6.45 -10.94
CA HIS A 317 7.58 6.69 -10.66
C HIS A 317 7.98 6.40 -9.21
N ARG A 318 7.21 5.60 -8.48
CA ARG A 318 7.73 4.70 -7.44
C ARG A 318 7.37 3.30 -7.91
N PRO A 319 8.28 2.33 -8.01
CA PRO A 319 7.88 0.98 -8.41
C PRO A 319 6.87 0.40 -7.44
N TRP A 320 5.64 0.40 -7.90
CA TRP A 320 4.56 -0.32 -7.28
C TRP A 320 4.61 -1.74 -7.83
N ASN A 321 5.36 -2.62 -7.16
CA ASN A 321 4.87 -3.98 -7.01
C ASN A 321 3.61 -3.88 -6.16
N ARG A 322 2.46 -4.42 -6.60
CA ARG A 322 1.17 -3.99 -6.01
C ARG A 322 -0.15 -4.27 -6.77
N THR A 323 -0.37 -5.45 -7.36
CA THR A 323 -1.69 -6.16 -7.39
C THR A 323 -2.87 -5.70 -8.26
N PHE A 324 -3.51 -6.68 -8.91
CA PHE A 324 -4.92 -6.67 -9.35
C PHE A 324 -5.74 -7.59 -8.41
N GLY A 325 -7.01 -7.29 -8.18
CA GLY A 325 -7.92 -8.14 -7.41
C GLY A 325 -8.94 -8.79 -8.33
N PHE A 326 -9.19 -10.09 -8.15
CA PHE A 326 -10.33 -10.81 -8.73
C PHE A 326 -11.12 -11.48 -7.61
N ALA A 327 -12.45 -11.35 -7.65
CA ALA A 327 -13.42 -12.35 -7.21
C ALA A 327 -14.75 -12.05 -7.95
N PRO A 328 -15.60 -13.04 -8.31
CA PRO A 328 -15.61 -14.44 -7.91
C PRO A 328 -15.50 -15.41 -9.10
N GLU A 329 -14.52 -16.31 -9.07
CA GLU A 329 -14.69 -17.63 -9.65
C GLU A 329 -14.52 -18.66 -8.53
N ARG A 330 -15.63 -19.30 -8.16
CA ARG A 330 -15.72 -20.50 -7.32
C ARG A 330 -15.17 -20.35 -5.90
N ALA A 331 -16.08 -20.16 -4.93
CA ALA A 331 -15.78 -20.46 -3.54
C ALA A 331 -15.51 -21.97 -3.40
N PHE A 332 -14.25 -22.31 -3.12
CA PHE A 332 -13.84 -23.61 -2.59
C PHE A 332 -12.95 -23.37 -1.36
N CYS A 333 -13.17 -24.21 -0.36
CA CYS A 333 -12.68 -24.15 1.02
C CYS A 333 -11.36 -24.94 1.23
N MET A 334 -10.64 -24.54 2.29
CA MET A 334 -9.52 -25.17 3.01
C MET A 334 -8.19 -25.42 2.28
N GLU A 335 -7.15 -24.75 2.77
CA GLU A 335 -6.05 -25.44 3.47
C GLU A 335 -5.44 -24.54 4.56
N LEU A 336 -5.06 -25.17 5.67
CA LEU A 336 -4.62 -24.57 6.92
C LEU A 336 -3.33 -23.75 6.76
N ILE A 337 -3.30 -22.53 7.32
CA ILE A 337 -2.09 -22.12 8.06
C ILE A 337 -2.30 -22.64 9.47
N ALA A 338 -1.82 -23.86 9.70
CA ALA A 338 -1.83 -24.48 11.01
C ALA A 338 -1.08 -23.56 11.98
N ASP A 339 -1.78 -23.10 13.02
CA ASP A 339 -1.28 -22.79 14.36
C ASP A 339 0.21 -22.38 14.45
N THR A 340 0.58 -21.20 13.90
CA THR A 340 1.94 -20.65 14.01
C THR A 340 2.43 -20.57 15.45
N MET A 341 1.52 -20.45 16.42
CA MET A 341 1.85 -20.46 17.85
C MET A 341 2.32 -21.81 18.36
N ARG A 342 1.85 -22.92 17.77
CA ARG A 342 2.36 -24.27 18.06
C ARG A 342 3.78 -24.44 17.54
N ASP A 343 4.05 -23.99 16.32
CA ASP A 343 5.39 -24.06 15.73
C ASP A 343 6.38 -23.15 16.45
N ILE A 344 5.96 -21.92 16.79
CA ILE A 344 6.72 -21.01 17.67
C ILE A 344 7.00 -21.69 19.02
N SER A 345 6.01 -22.35 19.60
CA SER A 345 6.16 -23.00 20.90
C SER A 345 7.17 -24.14 20.87
N LEU A 346 7.13 -24.96 19.82
CA LEU A 346 8.09 -26.04 19.61
C LEU A 346 9.50 -25.50 19.33
N TYR A 347 9.60 -24.42 18.55
CA TYR A 347 10.87 -23.78 18.24
C TYR A 347 11.58 -23.24 19.50
N ILE A 348 10.84 -22.51 20.34
CA ILE A 348 11.35 -21.97 21.61
C ILE A 348 11.79 -23.11 22.52
N SER A 349 10.93 -24.12 22.72
CA SER A 349 11.26 -25.24 23.60
C SER A 349 12.50 -26.00 23.16
N ARG A 350 12.76 -26.10 21.86
CA ARG A 350 13.95 -26.79 21.35
C ARG A 350 15.24 -26.00 21.55
N ARG A 351 15.22 -24.69 21.31
CA ARG A 351 16.44 -23.86 21.38
C ARG A 351 16.75 -23.35 22.79
N ILE A 352 15.77 -23.32 23.68
CA ILE A 352 16.01 -22.88 25.06
C ILE A 352 16.89 -23.86 25.84
N GLU A 353 16.92 -25.12 25.42
CA GLU A 353 17.83 -26.16 25.94
C GLU A 353 19.30 -25.88 25.59
N ASP A 354 19.56 -25.14 24.51
CA ASP A 354 20.90 -24.80 24.05
C ASP A 354 21.47 -23.53 24.72
N LEU A 355 20.64 -22.80 25.48
CA LEU A 355 21.07 -21.61 26.23
C LEU A 355 21.80 -21.99 27.53
N PRO A 356 22.79 -21.19 27.97
CA PRO A 356 23.52 -21.42 29.22
C PRO A 356 22.68 -21.03 30.45
N ILE A 357 21.55 -21.70 30.67
CA ILE A 357 20.61 -21.49 31.78
C ILE A 357 20.48 -22.81 32.54
N ASP A 358 20.95 -22.83 33.79
CA ASP A 358 21.09 -24.07 34.59
C ASP A 358 19.78 -24.57 35.23
N GLY A 359 18.71 -23.76 35.26
CA GLY A 359 17.44 -24.09 35.94
C GLY A 359 16.26 -24.31 35.00
N GLU A 360 15.58 -25.46 35.09
CA GLU A 360 14.36 -25.76 34.32
C GLU A 360 13.24 -24.72 34.55
N GLU A 361 13.08 -24.21 35.78
CA GLU A 361 12.09 -23.17 36.09
C GLU A 361 12.41 -21.85 35.36
N GLU A 362 13.68 -21.48 35.27
CA GLU A 362 14.12 -20.26 34.58
C GLU A 362 13.96 -20.39 33.06
N GLN A 363 14.22 -21.58 32.50
CA GLN A 363 13.95 -21.88 31.09
C GLN A 363 12.45 -21.78 30.79
N ILE A 364 11.58 -22.36 31.62
CA ILE A 364 10.12 -22.26 31.45
C ILE A 364 9.66 -20.80 31.54
N GLU A 365 10.20 -20.02 32.49
CA GLU A 365 9.85 -18.60 32.64
C GLU A 365 10.26 -17.78 31.41
N LEU A 366 11.47 -18.00 30.89
CA LEU A 366 11.96 -17.34 29.69
C LEU A 366 11.15 -17.73 28.45
N ALA A 367 10.84 -19.03 28.26
CA ALA A 367 9.99 -19.49 27.16
C ALA A 367 8.61 -18.83 27.19
N ASN A 368 8.00 -18.71 28.38
CA ASN A 368 6.70 -18.06 28.54
C ASN A 368 6.78 -16.56 28.27
N LYS A 369 7.85 -15.88 28.68
CA LYS A 369 8.10 -14.47 28.35
C LYS A 369 8.25 -14.24 26.85
N ILE A 370 8.98 -15.12 26.15
CA ILE A 370 9.16 -15.04 24.68
C ILE A 370 7.83 -15.30 23.96
N LYS A 371 7.06 -16.33 24.36
CA LYS A 371 5.72 -16.60 23.81
C LYS A 371 4.75 -15.45 24.00
N ALA A 372 4.74 -14.82 25.18
CA ALA A 372 3.87 -13.67 25.46
C ALA A 372 4.22 -12.44 24.62
N LYS A 373 5.50 -12.27 24.25
CA LYS A 373 5.99 -11.12 23.46
C LYS A 373 6.01 -11.35 21.96
N CYS A 374 6.00 -12.59 21.48
CA CYS A 374 6.22 -12.90 20.07
C CYS A 374 5.12 -12.39 19.13
N ASN A 375 3.90 -12.16 19.62
CA ASN A 375 2.77 -11.68 18.83
C ASN A 375 2.57 -12.45 17.50
N ALA A 376 2.72 -13.78 17.56
CA ALA A 376 2.70 -14.70 16.41
C ALA A 376 3.76 -14.45 15.31
N CYS A 377 4.80 -13.66 15.60
CA CYS A 377 5.91 -13.38 14.69
C CYS A 377 7.05 -14.38 14.87
N PHE A 378 7.09 -15.43 14.04
CA PHE A 378 8.15 -16.43 14.07
C PHE A 378 9.55 -15.83 13.83
N LEU A 379 9.66 -14.81 12.98
CA LEU A 379 10.94 -14.11 12.74
C LEU A 379 11.48 -13.45 14.02
N TRP A 380 10.60 -12.81 14.80
CA TRP A 380 10.98 -12.17 16.05
C TRP A 380 11.54 -13.19 17.04
N VAL A 381 10.84 -14.33 17.17
CA VAL A 381 11.28 -15.43 18.05
C VAL A 381 12.63 -15.95 17.63
N ARG A 382 12.84 -16.16 16.33
CA ARG A 382 14.11 -16.67 15.82
C ARG A 382 15.28 -15.74 16.18
N LEU A 383 15.15 -14.46 15.85
CA LEU A 383 16.22 -13.47 16.04
C LEU A 383 16.50 -13.18 17.51
N ILE A 384 15.50 -13.23 18.38
CA ILE A 384 15.72 -13.14 19.83
C ILE A 384 16.43 -14.38 20.37
N MET A 385 16.10 -15.58 19.88
CA MET A 385 16.85 -16.77 20.25
C MET A 385 18.32 -16.66 19.77
N ASP A 386 18.55 -16.17 18.55
CA ASP A 386 19.91 -15.91 18.03
C ASP A 386 20.67 -14.88 18.89
N GLU A 387 20.01 -13.80 19.35
CA GLU A 387 20.60 -12.82 20.26
C GLU A 387 20.97 -13.42 21.62
N LEU A 388 20.07 -14.23 22.20
CA LEU A 388 20.31 -14.92 23.47
C LEU A 388 21.45 -15.95 23.36
N GLU A 389 21.67 -16.52 22.17
CA GLU A 389 22.79 -17.42 21.86
C GLU A 389 24.10 -16.67 21.54
N GLY A 390 24.09 -15.33 21.51
CA GLY A 390 25.26 -14.48 21.32
C GLY A 390 25.52 -14.03 19.87
N GLU A 391 24.55 -14.18 18.96
CA GLU A 391 24.64 -13.74 17.57
C GLU A 391 24.17 -12.28 17.37
N GLU A 392 24.59 -11.35 18.25
CA GLU A 392 24.14 -9.94 18.29
C GLU A 392 24.33 -9.15 16.97
N ARG A 393 25.18 -9.62 16.05
CA ARG A 393 25.47 -8.93 14.77
C ARG A 393 24.36 -9.07 13.74
N GLU A 394 23.43 -9.99 13.93
CA GLU A 394 22.42 -10.34 12.91
C GLU A 394 21.18 -9.44 12.96
N ILE A 395 20.79 -8.95 14.14
CA ILE A 395 19.61 -8.10 14.33
C ILE A 395 19.71 -6.77 13.56
N PRO A 396 20.82 -6.01 13.63
CA PRO A 396 20.93 -4.77 12.86
C PRO A 396 20.86 -5.02 11.36
N VAL A 397 21.45 -6.12 10.87
CA VAL A 397 21.43 -6.49 9.45
C VAL A 397 20.01 -6.83 9.01
N ALA A 398 19.27 -7.65 9.77
CA ALA A 398 17.88 -7.96 9.49
C ALA A 398 17.00 -6.70 9.48
N LYS A 399 17.17 -5.78 10.45
CA LYS A 399 16.42 -4.51 10.50
C LYS A 399 16.71 -3.62 9.28
N THR A 400 17.95 -3.56 8.83
CA THR A 400 18.33 -2.83 7.61
C THR A 400 17.74 -3.48 6.37
N ILE A 401 17.81 -4.81 6.22
CA ILE A 401 17.18 -5.56 5.12
C ILE A 401 15.69 -5.26 5.06
N LEU A 402 14.98 -5.42 6.18
CA LEU A 402 13.54 -5.18 6.26
C LEU A 402 13.21 -3.73 5.95
N SER A 403 13.98 -2.77 6.47
CA SER A 403 13.77 -1.34 6.20
C SER A 403 13.89 -1.03 4.71
N TRP A 404 15.00 -1.42 4.07
CA TRP A 404 15.22 -1.23 2.62
C TRP A 404 14.17 -1.97 1.78
N THR A 405 13.76 -3.17 2.16
CA THR A 405 12.72 -3.91 1.43
C THR A 405 11.33 -3.27 1.57
N VAL A 406 11.01 -2.65 2.72
CA VAL A 406 9.70 -2.02 3.00
C VAL A 406 9.58 -0.61 2.42
N LEU A 407 10.64 0.19 2.51
CA LEU A 407 10.61 1.62 2.23
C LEU A 407 11.28 2.02 0.91
N ALA A 408 12.08 1.15 0.28
CA ALA A 408 12.67 1.48 -1.01
C ALA A 408 11.56 1.86 -2.00
N ALA A 409 11.83 2.92 -2.77
CA ALA A 409 10.93 3.36 -3.81
C ALA A 409 10.75 2.24 -4.85
N GLN A 410 11.81 1.45 -5.07
CA GLN A 410 11.87 0.29 -5.97
C GLN A 410 12.28 -0.98 -5.22
N PRO A 411 11.79 -2.18 -5.60
CA PRO A 411 12.47 -3.42 -5.25
C PRO A 411 13.93 -3.37 -5.71
N LEU A 412 14.84 -3.70 -4.79
CA LEU A 412 16.27 -3.73 -5.07
C LEU A 412 16.68 -5.14 -5.47
N THR A 413 17.65 -5.26 -6.36
CA THR A 413 18.36 -6.52 -6.57
C THR A 413 19.14 -6.92 -5.32
N VAL A 414 19.52 -8.20 -5.18
CA VAL A 414 20.37 -8.67 -4.08
C VAL A 414 21.68 -7.87 -4.02
N LEU A 415 22.26 -7.53 -5.17
CA LEU A 415 23.47 -6.74 -5.25
C LEU A 415 23.26 -5.28 -4.80
N GLU A 416 22.19 -4.63 -5.26
CA GLU A 416 21.85 -3.26 -4.85
C GLU A 416 21.56 -3.18 -3.35
N LEU A 417 20.77 -4.12 -2.81
CA LEU A 417 20.46 -4.18 -1.39
C LEU A 417 21.72 -4.44 -0.55
N SER A 418 22.62 -5.30 -1.02
CA SER A 418 23.89 -5.54 -0.35
C SER A 418 24.72 -4.28 -0.24
N VAL A 419 24.87 -3.53 -1.35
CA VAL A 419 25.58 -2.24 -1.34
C VAL A 419 24.91 -1.24 -0.39
N ALA A 420 23.58 -1.24 -0.32
CA ALA A 420 22.82 -0.39 0.60
C ALA A 420 23.14 -0.73 2.07
N ILE A 421 23.12 -2.02 2.43
CA ILE A 421 23.43 -2.51 3.78
C ILE A 421 24.88 -2.17 4.17
N GLU A 422 25.83 -2.41 3.27
CA GLU A 422 27.24 -2.08 3.52
C GLU A 422 27.44 -0.57 3.73
N GLN A 423 26.66 0.27 3.04
CA GLN A 423 26.73 1.72 3.19
C GLN A 423 26.14 2.21 4.51
N ASP A 424 25.07 1.58 5.01
CA ASP A 424 24.39 1.95 6.25
C ASP A 424 25.11 1.43 7.49
N LEU A 425 25.42 0.12 7.51
CA LEU A 425 26.00 -0.53 8.67
C LEU A 425 27.53 -0.49 8.68
N LYS A 426 28.18 -0.15 7.56
CA LYS A 426 29.64 -0.20 7.39
C LYS A 426 30.23 -1.59 7.64
N ILE A 427 29.43 -2.64 7.44
CA ILE A 427 29.80 -4.05 7.57
C ILE A 427 29.72 -4.67 6.17
N LYS A 428 30.68 -5.53 5.81
CA LYS A 428 30.60 -6.34 4.58
C LYS A 428 29.85 -7.63 4.82
N LEU A 429 28.91 -7.95 3.95
CA LEU A 429 28.18 -9.22 4.02
C LEU A 429 29.06 -10.34 3.44
N SER A 430 29.20 -11.45 4.17
CA SER A 430 29.96 -12.63 3.73
C SER A 430 29.23 -13.42 2.64
N SER A 431 27.89 -13.44 2.68
CA SER A 431 27.01 -14.03 1.67
C SER A 431 25.81 -13.12 1.43
N HIS A 432 25.70 -12.56 0.21
CA HIS A 432 24.64 -11.61 -0.14
C HIS A 432 23.25 -12.26 -0.07
N GLN A 433 23.04 -13.34 -0.84
CA GLN A 433 21.77 -14.06 -0.90
C GLN A 433 21.47 -14.79 0.42
N GLY A 434 22.47 -15.50 0.95
CA GLY A 434 22.31 -16.29 2.17
C GLY A 434 21.98 -15.44 3.40
N ALA A 435 22.51 -14.21 3.51
CA ALA A 435 22.13 -13.31 4.59
C ALA A 435 20.70 -12.77 4.41
N ILE A 436 20.26 -12.46 3.18
CA ILE A 436 18.93 -11.87 2.95
C ILE A 436 17.82 -12.90 3.23
N GLU A 437 17.91 -14.10 2.65
CA GLU A 437 16.94 -15.18 2.88
C GLU A 437 17.11 -15.77 4.29
N GLY A 438 18.36 -15.95 4.69
CA GLY A 438 18.73 -16.56 5.95
C GLY A 438 18.34 -15.73 7.15
N LEU A 439 18.43 -14.39 7.14
CA LEU A 439 18.15 -13.52 8.29
C LEU A 439 16.70 -13.04 8.39
N CYS A 440 15.97 -12.96 7.27
CA CYS A 440 14.61 -12.44 7.24
C CYS A 440 13.54 -13.53 7.03
N GLY A 441 13.94 -14.80 6.91
CA GLY A 441 13.05 -15.94 6.84
C GLY A 441 11.98 -15.81 5.76
N GLN A 442 10.74 -16.19 6.06
CA GLN A 442 9.60 -16.11 5.13
C GLN A 442 9.03 -14.69 4.94
N LEU A 443 9.62 -13.64 5.50
CA LEU A 443 9.14 -12.27 5.27
C LEU A 443 9.67 -11.67 3.97
N VAL A 444 10.83 -12.13 3.52
CA VAL A 444 11.51 -11.64 2.33
C VAL A 444 11.78 -12.81 1.38
N SER A 445 11.56 -12.59 0.09
CA SER A 445 11.84 -13.54 -0.97
C SER A 445 12.68 -12.89 -2.05
N ILE A 446 13.42 -13.72 -2.77
CA ILE A 446 14.23 -13.29 -3.92
C ILE A 446 13.60 -13.90 -5.16
N ASP A 447 13.28 -13.06 -6.14
CA ASP A 447 12.77 -13.49 -7.43
C ASP A 447 13.85 -14.29 -8.18
N ALA A 448 13.62 -15.59 -8.36
CA ALA A 448 14.59 -16.51 -8.98
C ALA A 448 15.01 -16.12 -10.42
N SER A 449 14.23 -15.28 -11.10
CA SER A 449 14.50 -14.83 -12.48
C SER A 449 15.16 -13.47 -12.57
N LYS A 450 14.91 -12.57 -11.61
CA LYS A 450 15.33 -11.16 -11.65
C LYS A 450 16.24 -10.73 -10.50
N ASP A 451 16.50 -11.62 -9.55
CA ASP A 451 17.32 -11.35 -8.36
C ASP A 451 16.77 -10.20 -7.49
N LEU A 452 15.46 -9.93 -7.58
CA LEU A 452 14.79 -8.84 -6.88
C LEU A 452 14.33 -9.28 -5.49
N VAL A 453 14.69 -8.51 -4.48
CA VAL A 453 14.33 -8.72 -3.08
C VAL A 453 12.97 -8.08 -2.79
N GLN A 454 12.02 -8.86 -2.29
CA GLN A 454 10.64 -8.43 -2.09
C GLN A 454 10.03 -9.01 -0.82
N ILE A 455 9.06 -8.28 -0.24
CA ILE A 455 8.25 -8.81 0.85
C ILE A 455 7.27 -9.85 0.31
N VAL A 456 7.28 -11.03 0.92
CA VAL A 456 6.47 -12.20 0.51
C VAL A 456 4.97 -11.91 0.53
N HIS A 457 4.49 -11.15 1.51
CA HIS A 457 3.06 -10.87 1.64
C HIS A 457 2.72 -9.39 1.83
N ALA A 458 1.52 -8.99 1.38
CA ALA A 458 1.08 -7.60 1.47
C ALA A 458 0.98 -7.11 2.93
N THR A 459 0.42 -7.96 3.78
CA THR A 459 0.22 -7.71 5.22
C THR A 459 1.51 -7.67 6.02
N ALA A 460 2.57 -8.35 5.58
CA ALA A 460 3.89 -8.30 6.25
C ALA A 460 4.48 -6.89 6.21
N ARG A 461 4.25 -6.13 5.13
CA ARG A 461 4.63 -4.72 5.04
C ARG A 461 3.86 -3.85 6.04
N GLU A 462 2.55 -4.06 6.15
CA GLU A 462 1.71 -3.31 7.09
C GLU A 462 2.10 -3.61 8.53
N PHE A 463 2.36 -4.89 8.84
CA PHE A 463 2.86 -5.33 10.13
C PHE A 463 4.18 -4.64 10.50
N LEU A 464 5.18 -4.67 9.62
CA LEU A 464 6.49 -4.06 9.86
C LEU A 464 6.42 -2.53 10.06
N LEU A 465 5.40 -1.86 9.54
CA LEU A 465 5.19 -0.41 9.74
C LEU A 465 4.39 -0.09 11.02
N SER A 466 3.81 -1.09 11.66
CA SER A 466 2.92 -0.98 12.81
C SER A 466 3.65 -1.17 14.15
N ASP A 467 3.06 -0.73 15.26
CA ASP A 467 3.65 -0.88 16.60
C ASP A 467 3.75 -2.36 17.01
N GLU A 468 2.93 -3.21 16.40
CA GLU A 468 2.88 -4.65 16.61
C GLU A 468 4.15 -5.40 16.17
N ALA A 469 4.99 -4.78 15.33
CA ALA A 469 6.29 -5.32 14.95
C ALA A 469 7.38 -5.13 16.03
N GLY A 470 7.06 -4.41 17.12
CA GLY A 470 7.94 -4.21 18.26
C GLY A 470 9.29 -3.65 17.83
N GLU A 471 10.37 -4.38 18.12
CA GLU A 471 11.73 -3.94 17.80
C GLU A 471 12.07 -3.94 16.30
N PHE A 472 11.32 -4.68 15.47
CA PHE A 472 11.47 -4.72 14.00
C PHE A 472 10.56 -3.71 13.32
N LYS A 473 9.89 -2.85 14.10
CA LYS A 473 9.12 -1.75 13.54
C LYS A 473 10.01 -0.87 12.68
N VAL A 474 9.68 -0.81 11.40
CA VAL A 474 10.29 0.07 10.42
C VAL A 474 9.67 1.46 10.57
N SER A 475 10.43 2.40 11.11
CA SER A 475 10.03 3.80 11.16
C SER A 475 10.06 4.41 9.75
N ASN A 476 8.91 4.84 9.24
CA ASN A 476 8.82 5.42 7.91
C ASN A 476 9.70 6.68 7.76
N THR A 477 9.70 7.58 8.75
CA THR A 477 10.48 8.83 8.67
C THR A 477 11.98 8.59 8.86
N LYS A 478 12.36 7.78 9.85
CA LYS A 478 13.78 7.50 10.14
C LYS A 478 14.41 6.59 9.08
N GLY A 479 13.71 5.56 8.64
CA GLY A 479 14.21 4.69 7.56
C GLY A 479 14.40 5.44 6.24
N ASN A 480 13.49 6.36 5.89
CA ASN A 480 13.70 7.22 4.71
C ASN A 480 14.83 8.24 4.89
N GLU A 481 15.09 8.70 6.12
CA GLU A 481 16.24 9.55 6.42
C GLU A 481 17.56 8.81 6.18
N ASP A 482 17.67 7.58 6.69
CA ASP A 482 18.87 6.75 6.53
C ASP A 482 19.10 6.42 5.04
N MET A 483 18.06 6.03 4.30
CA MET A 483 18.13 5.79 2.86
C MET A 483 18.52 7.02 2.04
N ALA A 484 17.97 8.19 2.40
CA ALA A 484 18.32 9.45 1.75
C ALA A 484 19.82 9.73 1.93
N LEU A 485 20.34 9.58 3.14
CA LEU A 485 21.76 9.77 3.46
C LEU A 485 22.64 8.77 2.70
N ALA A 486 22.25 7.50 2.63
CA ALA A 486 22.96 6.48 1.87
C ALA A 486 23.06 6.85 0.38
N CYS A 487 21.93 7.20 -0.24
CA CYS A 487 21.85 7.59 -1.64
C CYS A 487 22.71 8.83 -1.93
N ILE A 488 22.59 9.89 -1.12
CA ILE A 488 23.34 11.13 -1.31
C ILE A 488 24.85 10.89 -1.16
N LYS A 489 25.27 10.04 -0.21
CA LYS A 489 26.69 9.68 -0.03
C LYS A 489 27.24 8.89 -1.21
N ILE A 490 26.47 7.97 -1.78
CA ILE A 490 26.83 7.22 -2.99
C ILE A 490 27.02 8.18 -4.16
N LEU A 491 26.06 9.08 -4.37
CA LEU A 491 26.14 10.09 -5.43
C LEU A 491 27.35 11.01 -5.26
N SER A 492 27.62 11.47 -4.03
CA SER A 492 28.71 12.40 -3.74
C SER A 492 30.10 11.78 -3.88
N LYS A 493 30.23 10.47 -3.69
CA LYS A 493 31.51 9.74 -3.76
C LYS A 493 31.75 9.08 -5.12
N SER A 494 30.73 8.98 -5.97
CA SER A 494 30.83 8.31 -7.26
C SER A 494 31.67 9.12 -8.25
N ALA A 495 32.67 8.47 -8.85
CA ALA A 495 33.47 9.08 -9.92
C ALA A 495 32.62 9.45 -11.15
N ALA A 496 31.52 8.73 -11.39
CA ALA A 496 30.59 9.02 -12.49
C ALA A 496 29.82 10.33 -12.30
N MET A 497 29.76 10.86 -11.07
CA MET A 497 29.09 12.10 -10.71
C MET A 497 30.05 13.31 -10.64
N ILE A 498 31.30 13.13 -11.07
CA ILE A 498 32.29 14.22 -11.15
C ILE A 498 32.19 14.89 -12.54
N PRO A 499 32.02 16.21 -12.61
CA PRO A 499 32.10 16.95 -13.87
C PRO A 499 33.44 16.74 -14.60
N PRO A 500 33.47 16.42 -15.91
CA PRO A 500 34.72 16.25 -16.64
C PRO A 500 35.50 17.57 -16.69
N ARG A 501 36.78 17.56 -16.30
CA ARG A 501 37.63 18.77 -16.21
C ARG A 501 38.16 19.30 -17.54
N ARG A 502 37.92 18.62 -18.67
CA ARG A 502 38.17 19.05 -20.06
C ARG A 502 37.67 17.93 -20.97
N HIS A 503 37.16 18.27 -22.16
CA HIS A 503 36.68 17.32 -23.17
C HIS A 503 37.76 16.30 -23.54
N LEU A 504 37.75 15.15 -22.88
CA LEU A 504 38.32 13.91 -23.36
C LEU A 504 37.19 12.89 -23.32
N LEU A 505 36.80 12.41 -24.50
CA LEU A 505 35.86 11.31 -24.69
C LEU A 505 36.36 10.12 -23.88
N GLU A 506 35.72 9.82 -22.75
CA GLU A 506 36.06 8.65 -21.95
C GLU A 506 35.51 7.38 -22.61
N ASN A 507 36.43 6.50 -22.97
CA ASN A 507 36.15 5.11 -23.34
C ASN A 507 35.35 4.43 -22.22
N LYS A 508 34.31 3.67 -22.61
CA LYS A 508 33.50 2.80 -21.74
C LYS A 508 34.40 1.88 -20.90
N ARG A 509 34.75 2.30 -19.68
CA ARG A 509 35.28 1.41 -18.65
C ARG A 509 34.09 0.83 -17.88
N SER A 510 34.14 -0.47 -17.61
CA SER A 510 33.20 -1.14 -16.70
C SER A 510 33.25 -0.46 -15.34
N LEU A 511 32.11 0.03 -14.86
CA LEU A 511 31.98 0.66 -13.55
C LEU A 511 32.22 -0.38 -12.43
N PRO A 512 32.86 -0.01 -11.30
CA PRO A 512 33.09 -0.91 -10.17
C PRO A 512 31.77 -1.31 -9.48
N PRO A 513 31.71 -2.42 -8.71
CA PRO A 513 30.50 -2.93 -8.06
C PRO A 513 29.75 -1.93 -7.15
N SER A 514 30.45 -0.91 -6.63
CA SER A 514 29.86 0.20 -5.89
C SER A 514 28.89 1.06 -6.72
N SER A 515 28.81 0.83 -8.04
CA SER A 515 27.83 1.44 -8.93
C SER A 515 26.48 0.72 -8.98
N ALA A 516 26.31 -0.44 -8.32
CA ALA A 516 25.06 -1.19 -8.40
C ALA A 516 23.85 -0.36 -7.94
N LEU A 517 23.97 0.30 -6.78
CA LEU A 517 22.92 1.20 -6.24
C LEU A 517 22.97 2.62 -6.83
N LEU A 518 23.90 2.93 -7.75
CA LEU A 518 24.09 4.30 -8.25
C LEU A 518 22.90 4.76 -9.09
N GLU A 519 22.34 3.88 -9.93
CA GLU A 519 21.15 4.21 -10.73
C GLU A 519 19.95 4.48 -9.83
N TYR A 520 19.70 3.60 -8.86
CA TYR A 520 18.68 3.81 -7.84
C TYR A 520 18.87 5.15 -7.12
N ALA A 521 20.07 5.43 -6.59
CA ALA A 521 20.36 6.66 -5.89
C ALA A 521 20.14 7.89 -6.77
N THR A 522 20.55 7.83 -8.04
CA THR A 522 20.43 8.91 -9.03
C THR A 522 18.99 9.34 -9.23
N VAL A 523 18.06 8.38 -9.22
CA VAL A 523 16.63 8.62 -9.48
C VAL A 523 15.83 8.88 -8.19
N TYR A 524 16.13 8.16 -7.11
CA TYR A 524 15.24 8.03 -5.94
C TYR A 524 15.67 8.79 -4.68
N PHE A 525 16.88 9.36 -4.62
CA PHE A 525 17.33 10.06 -3.40
C PHE A 525 16.33 11.15 -2.95
N SER A 526 15.73 11.88 -3.90
CA SER A 526 14.80 12.96 -3.58
C SER A 526 13.48 12.46 -2.99
N ASP A 527 13.00 11.26 -3.37
CA ASP A 527 11.81 10.65 -2.78
C ASP A 527 12.01 10.32 -1.31
N HIS A 528 13.21 9.82 -0.98
CA HIS A 528 13.59 9.55 0.40
C HIS A 528 13.77 10.83 1.19
N VAL A 529 14.39 11.87 0.63
CA VAL A 529 14.46 13.20 1.26
C VAL A 529 13.05 13.73 1.57
N PHE A 530 12.11 13.63 0.63
CA PHE A 530 10.73 14.07 0.87
C PHE A 530 10.03 13.30 1.99
N ALA A 531 10.35 12.03 2.22
CA ALA A 531 9.73 11.20 3.25
C ALA A 531 10.49 11.23 4.59
N ALA A 532 11.74 11.67 4.59
CA ALA A 532 12.65 11.66 5.74
C ALA A 532 12.15 12.49 6.94
N SER A 533 12.73 12.22 8.09
CA SER A 533 12.63 13.07 9.27
C SER A 533 13.12 14.49 8.99
N THR A 534 12.45 15.49 9.55
CA THR A 534 12.84 16.90 9.43
C THR A 534 13.60 17.42 10.65
N SER A 535 13.94 16.56 11.62
CA SER A 535 14.48 16.97 12.93
C SER A 535 15.98 17.26 12.94
N ASP A 536 16.76 16.70 12.00
CA ASP A 536 18.22 16.89 11.93
C ASP A 536 18.62 17.58 10.61
N ASN A 537 19.68 18.36 10.66
CA ASN A 537 20.32 19.04 9.54
C ASN A 537 21.22 18.13 8.69
N GLN A 538 21.48 16.88 9.11
CA GLN A 538 22.40 15.98 8.40
C GLN A 538 22.06 15.82 6.90
N ILE A 539 20.78 15.62 6.56
CA ILE A 539 20.34 15.55 5.15
C ILE A 539 20.67 16.85 4.40
N LEU A 540 20.39 18.00 5.00
CA LEU A 540 20.66 19.29 4.36
C LEU A 540 22.17 19.51 4.13
N GLN A 541 23.02 19.08 5.06
CA GLN A 541 24.48 19.16 4.93
C GLN A 541 24.98 18.32 3.76
N GLU A 542 24.63 17.04 3.72
CA GLU A 542 25.04 16.11 2.65
C GLU A 542 24.45 16.54 1.29
N LEU A 543 23.20 16.99 1.27
CA LEU A 543 22.54 17.48 0.07
C LEU A 543 23.21 18.74 -0.48
N CYS A 544 23.59 19.70 0.36
CA CYS A 544 24.33 20.89 -0.07
C CYS A 544 25.69 20.51 -0.67
N LEU A 545 26.40 19.54 -0.07
CA LEU A 545 27.69 19.06 -0.60
C LEU A 545 27.53 18.39 -1.97
N PHE A 546 26.52 17.54 -2.11
CA PHE A 546 26.18 16.88 -3.37
C PHE A 546 25.83 17.91 -4.45
N LEU A 547 24.87 18.79 -4.19
CA LEU A 547 24.39 19.76 -5.16
C LEU A 547 25.52 20.69 -5.62
N LYS A 548 26.36 21.15 -4.70
CA LYS A 548 27.49 22.02 -5.04
C LYS A 548 28.54 21.35 -5.93
N LYS A 549 28.79 20.06 -5.77
CA LYS A 549 29.89 19.36 -6.47
C LYS A 549 29.45 18.61 -7.72
N SER A 550 28.23 18.10 -7.73
CA SER A 550 27.79 17.07 -8.67
C SER A 550 26.45 17.37 -9.35
N ALA A 551 25.75 18.46 -9.00
CA ALA A 551 24.42 18.74 -9.56
C ALA A 551 24.41 18.78 -11.09
N LEU A 552 25.39 19.44 -11.74
CA LEU A 552 25.42 19.53 -13.21
C LEU A 552 25.59 18.16 -13.87
N LYS A 553 26.48 17.32 -13.32
CA LYS A 553 26.70 15.97 -13.85
C LYS A 553 25.48 15.08 -13.61
N TRP A 554 24.83 15.24 -12.46
CA TRP A 554 23.57 14.59 -12.15
C TRP A 554 22.44 15.02 -13.11
N ILE A 555 22.30 16.33 -13.39
CA ILE A 555 21.34 16.87 -14.36
C ILE A 555 21.58 16.29 -15.75
N GLU A 556 22.82 16.31 -16.24
CA GLU A 556 23.19 15.70 -17.54
C GLU A 556 22.78 14.22 -17.58
N THR A 557 23.15 13.47 -16.54
CA THR A 557 22.90 12.03 -16.45
C THR A 557 21.40 11.75 -16.49
N ILE A 558 20.62 12.43 -15.63
CA ILE A 558 19.17 12.29 -15.57
C ILE A 558 18.50 12.62 -16.90
N VAL A 559 18.86 13.74 -17.53
CA VAL A 559 18.25 14.12 -18.80
C VAL A 559 18.59 13.13 -19.90
N ALA A 560 19.80 12.58 -19.90
CA ALA A 560 20.24 11.58 -20.87
C ALA A 560 19.57 10.21 -20.70
N THR A 561 19.31 9.76 -19.46
CA THR A 561 18.87 8.37 -19.20
C THR A 561 17.40 8.24 -18.79
N HIS A 562 16.83 9.24 -18.13
CA HIS A 562 15.46 9.17 -17.58
C HIS A 562 14.56 10.33 -18.04
N GLY A 563 15.13 11.40 -18.59
CA GLY A 563 14.39 12.57 -19.05
C GLY A 563 14.12 13.61 -17.95
N LEU A 564 13.50 14.72 -18.34
CA LEU A 564 13.43 15.94 -17.53
C LEU A 564 12.53 15.83 -16.29
N HIS A 565 11.58 14.90 -16.29
CA HIS A 565 10.59 14.76 -15.23
C HIS A 565 11.21 14.45 -13.86
N ILE A 566 12.36 13.76 -13.80
CA ILE A 566 13.06 13.46 -12.53
C ILE A 566 13.58 14.75 -11.89
N LEU A 567 14.02 15.74 -12.67
CA LEU A 567 14.47 17.04 -12.14
C LEU A 567 13.32 17.82 -11.52
N ILE A 568 12.17 17.83 -12.21
CA ILE A 568 10.94 18.48 -11.71
C ILE A 568 10.48 17.79 -10.42
N LYS A 569 10.48 16.46 -10.39
CA LYS A 569 10.14 15.66 -9.20
C LYS A 569 11.10 15.96 -8.05
N ALA A 570 12.39 16.00 -8.31
CA ALA A 570 13.39 16.32 -7.29
C ALA A 570 13.18 17.73 -6.71
N ALA A 571 12.95 18.74 -7.55
CA ALA A 571 12.65 20.09 -7.09
C ALA A 571 11.39 20.13 -6.19
N LYS A 572 10.30 19.47 -6.61
CA LYS A 572 9.06 19.35 -5.81
C LYS A 572 9.29 18.63 -4.48
N ASN A 573 10.02 17.52 -4.49
CA ASN A 573 10.34 16.72 -3.30
C ASN A 573 11.18 17.51 -2.30
N LEU A 574 12.23 18.19 -2.77
CA LEU A 574 13.07 19.04 -1.93
C LEU A 574 12.28 20.22 -1.36
N LYS A 575 11.40 20.85 -2.16
CA LYS A 575 10.51 21.90 -1.67
C LYS A 575 9.58 21.41 -0.57
N GLY A 576 8.92 20.27 -0.80
CA GLY A 576 8.04 19.64 0.18
C GLY A 576 8.76 19.27 1.48
N TYR A 577 10.01 18.81 1.41
CA TYR A 577 10.83 18.59 2.60
C TYR A 577 11.07 19.87 3.39
N LEU A 578 11.47 20.96 2.72
CA LEU A 578 11.70 22.26 3.36
C LEU A 578 10.42 22.85 3.98
N ASP A 579 9.29 22.73 3.28
CA ASP A 579 8.00 23.25 3.77
C ASP A 579 7.50 22.49 5.00
N ARG A 580 7.73 21.16 5.07
CA ARG A 580 7.46 20.37 6.29
C ARG A 580 8.37 20.79 7.44
N ARG A 581 9.66 21.01 7.16
CA ARG A 581 10.63 21.44 8.18
C ARG A 581 10.29 22.83 8.75
N ALA A 582 9.86 23.76 7.90
CA ALA A 582 9.51 25.12 8.30
C ALA A 582 8.35 25.21 9.32
N LYS A 583 7.57 24.13 9.49
CA LYS A 583 6.53 24.05 10.52
C LYS A 583 7.07 23.98 11.94
N HIS A 584 8.30 23.50 12.11
CA HIS A 584 8.86 23.16 13.43
C HIS A 584 10.27 23.73 13.65
N GLU A 585 10.95 24.21 12.60
CA GLU A 585 12.27 24.84 12.69
C GLU A 585 12.33 26.20 12.01
N SER A 586 13.28 27.03 12.48
CA SER A 586 13.47 28.39 11.97
C SER A 586 13.88 28.40 10.48
N PRO A 587 13.16 29.15 9.62
CA PRO A 587 13.47 29.27 8.19
C PRO A 587 14.78 30.03 7.89
N ILE A 588 15.47 30.55 8.91
CA ILE A 588 16.71 31.33 8.75
C ILE A 588 17.95 30.43 8.52
N ASN A 589 17.80 29.11 8.62
CA ASN A 589 18.87 28.14 8.43
C ASN A 589 19.58 28.32 7.06
N PRO A 590 20.90 28.60 7.04
CA PRO A 590 21.66 28.81 5.80
C PRO A 590 21.64 27.61 4.84
N LEU A 591 21.63 26.38 5.37
CA LEU A 591 21.57 25.17 4.56
C LEU A 591 20.21 25.03 3.87
N ALA A 592 19.13 25.32 4.60
CA ALA A 592 17.77 25.31 4.04
C ALA A 592 17.64 26.35 2.90
N ARG A 593 18.18 27.56 3.09
CA ARG A 593 18.22 28.60 2.04
C ARG A 593 19.03 28.19 0.81
N ALA A 594 20.17 27.53 1.01
CA ALA A 594 20.97 27.03 -0.10
C ALA A 594 20.20 25.98 -0.93
N VAL A 595 19.50 25.04 -0.25
CA VAL A 595 18.66 24.04 -0.93
C VAL A 595 17.45 24.67 -1.62
N ASP A 596 16.80 25.68 -1.02
CA ASP A 596 15.67 26.41 -1.64
C ASP A 596 16.11 27.18 -2.90
N GLY A 597 17.35 27.70 -2.92
CA GLY A 597 17.98 28.24 -4.13
C GLY A 597 18.09 27.19 -5.25
N TRP A 598 18.59 26.00 -4.92
CA TRP A 598 18.65 24.88 -5.86
C TRP A 598 17.28 24.41 -6.34
N VAL A 599 16.26 24.37 -5.48
CA VAL A 599 14.87 24.07 -5.87
C VAL A 599 14.39 25.03 -6.95
N THR A 600 14.66 26.32 -6.77
CA THR A 600 14.30 27.38 -7.72
C THR A 600 15.02 27.19 -9.05
N ASP A 601 16.33 26.93 -9.01
CA ASP A 601 17.13 26.79 -10.22
C ASP A 601 16.85 25.49 -10.98
N LEU A 602 16.63 24.36 -10.29
CA LEU A 602 16.18 23.11 -10.93
C LEU A 602 14.83 23.27 -11.66
N SER A 603 13.90 24.01 -11.05
CA SER A 603 12.59 24.32 -11.65
C SER A 603 12.73 25.23 -12.88
N ARG A 604 13.65 26.20 -12.82
CA ARG A 604 13.95 27.11 -13.94
C ARG A 604 14.69 26.40 -15.08
N VAL A 605 15.65 25.54 -14.76
CA VAL A 605 16.36 24.74 -15.76
C VAL A 605 15.40 23.88 -16.55
N SER A 606 14.47 23.23 -15.85
CA SER A 606 13.45 22.40 -16.48
C SER A 606 12.53 23.22 -17.40
N SER A 607 12.04 24.37 -16.94
CA SER A 607 11.11 25.19 -17.73
C SER A 607 11.77 25.94 -18.90
N LYS A 608 13.01 26.43 -18.75
CA LYS A 608 13.68 27.26 -19.76
C LYS A 608 14.54 26.49 -20.75
N PHE A 609 15.20 25.41 -20.30
CA PHE A 609 16.18 24.68 -21.11
C PHE A 609 15.73 23.27 -21.47
N GLY A 610 14.53 22.83 -21.05
CA GLY A 610 14.04 21.46 -21.22
C GLY A 610 14.22 20.89 -22.64
N ARG A 611 13.72 21.58 -23.67
CA ARG A 611 13.85 21.12 -25.08
C ARG A 611 15.30 21.02 -25.56
N ALA A 612 16.16 21.95 -25.15
CA ALA A 612 17.57 21.97 -25.52
C ALA A 612 18.36 20.86 -24.80
N LEU A 613 18.05 20.62 -23.52
CA LEU A 613 18.70 19.58 -22.73
C LEU A 613 18.30 18.18 -23.18
N THR A 614 17.02 17.95 -23.54
CA THR A 614 16.58 16.66 -24.07
C THR A 614 17.21 16.34 -25.42
N SER A 615 17.47 17.35 -26.26
CA SER A 615 18.11 17.16 -27.57
C SER A 615 19.64 17.01 -27.47
N LEU A 616 20.29 17.69 -26.52
CA LEU A 616 21.74 17.58 -26.32
C LEU A 616 22.12 17.62 -24.83
N PRO A 617 21.99 16.50 -24.09
CA PRO A 617 22.23 16.48 -22.64
C PRO A 617 23.65 16.94 -22.24
N GLN A 618 24.66 16.59 -23.05
CA GLN A 618 26.07 16.96 -22.83
C GLN A 618 26.32 18.48 -22.79
N SER A 619 25.38 19.28 -23.34
CA SER A 619 25.47 20.74 -23.34
C SER A 619 25.21 21.39 -21.97
N THR A 620 24.75 20.59 -20.97
CA THR A 620 24.47 21.02 -19.59
C THR A 620 25.61 21.87 -19.00
N PHE A 621 26.87 21.49 -19.23
CA PHE A 621 28.03 22.19 -18.64
C PHE A 621 28.38 23.53 -19.30
N PHE A 622 27.94 23.77 -20.55
CA PHE A 622 28.35 24.94 -21.33
C PHE A 622 27.20 25.89 -21.64
N LEU A 623 25.96 25.39 -21.72
CA LEU A 623 24.79 26.22 -22.00
C LEU A 623 24.12 26.75 -20.75
N ILE A 624 24.07 25.98 -19.66
CA ILE A 624 23.31 26.39 -18.48
C ILE A 624 24.06 27.48 -17.67
N PRO A 625 25.32 27.27 -17.23
CA PRO A 625 25.97 28.24 -16.35
C PRO A 625 26.08 29.68 -16.92
N PRO A 626 26.42 29.90 -18.21
CA PRO A 626 26.50 31.26 -18.76
C PRO A 626 25.16 31.98 -18.93
N LEU A 627 24.05 31.23 -18.97
CA LEU A 627 22.70 31.77 -19.16
C LEU A 627 21.93 31.94 -17.85
N CYS A 628 22.48 31.45 -16.73
CA CYS A 628 21.95 31.65 -15.40
C CYS A 628 22.29 33.04 -14.86
N PRO A 629 21.38 33.71 -14.14
CA PRO A 629 21.68 34.98 -13.46
C PRO A 629 22.86 34.83 -12.49
N THR A 630 23.60 35.91 -12.22
CA THR A 630 24.76 35.88 -11.30
C THR A 630 24.45 35.47 -9.85
N HIS A 631 23.17 35.51 -9.44
CA HIS A 631 22.69 35.06 -8.14
C HIS A 631 22.17 33.61 -8.13
N SER A 632 22.30 32.90 -9.27
CA SER A 632 22.00 31.47 -9.40
C SER A 632 22.93 30.62 -8.55
N THR A 633 22.44 29.46 -8.11
CA THR A 633 23.22 28.42 -7.44
C THR A 633 23.99 27.51 -8.41
N ILE A 634 23.59 27.50 -9.69
CA ILE A 634 24.22 26.82 -10.85
C ILE A 634 25.46 27.55 -11.33
#